data_AF-A0A2E6PRT2-F1
#
_entry.id   AF-A0A2E6PRT2-F1
#
_cell.length_a   1.000
_cell.length_b   1.000
_cell.length_c   1.000
_cell.angle_alpha   90.00
_cell.angle_beta   90.00
_cell.angle_gamma   90.00
#
_symmetry.space_group_name_H-M   'P 1'
#
loop_
_entity.id
_entity.type
_entity.pdbx_description
1 polymer ?
#
loop_
_entity_poly.entity_id
_entity_poly.type
_entity_poly.pdbx_seq_one_letter_code
_entity_poly.pdbx_strand_id
1 'polypeptide(L)'
;MRNILSCTRRESIDQKEINKEMLRKYLSKSYTEKNLDFCWFDSKDQVFFGPVEDYGNTKPYDTLYLMQRQQYLNNNRHGIPYFVQIAESGYNSAELVINEESIYEKTKFTDSVNGQKILIIGAGPSTNMVNIHDISKNYDQVWTCNDYRKHKTVKNLTPDLFYLSNEIYSNQEVHSFLKENKKISCAMDINVGRDPRIMNTIKQINPENNFIFSLRTFASVGVMPRLITIAALLGASSVGFVGMDGYAEDHYSKGEYESSFEGGTKKITNSNFNYRSQCREFILFWDYVVNIIDKQVQFINHGDIYEHNVSRHILNFIKKGIAQ
;
A
#
# COMPACT_ATOMS: atom_id res chain seq x y z
N MET A 1 -23.07 -2.96 -5.47
CA MET A 1 -21.84 -2.58 -6.20
C MET A 1 -21.98 -1.45 -7.23
N ARG A 2 -23.16 -1.11 -7.78
CA ARG A 2 -23.38 0.16 -8.55
C ARG A 2 -23.10 1.46 -7.75
N ASN A 3 -22.75 1.34 -6.46
CA ASN A 3 -22.68 2.42 -5.48
C ASN A 3 -21.26 2.95 -5.20
N ILE A 4 -20.20 2.36 -5.76
CA ILE A 4 -18.82 2.90 -5.64
C ILE A 4 -18.55 3.94 -6.75
N LEU A 5 -19.23 3.80 -7.89
CA LEU A 5 -19.18 4.72 -9.04
C LEU A 5 -19.94 6.04 -8.80
N SER A 6 -20.40 6.27 -7.58
CA SER A 6 -21.03 7.53 -7.17
C SER A 6 -20.01 8.60 -6.76
N CYS A 7 -18.71 8.26 -6.77
CA CYS A 7 -17.65 9.19 -6.47
C CYS A 7 -17.23 9.95 -7.73
N THR A 8 -17.07 11.27 -7.62
CA THR A 8 -16.57 12.09 -8.75
C THR A 8 -15.39 12.95 -8.31
N ARG A 9 -14.40 13.13 -9.20
CA ARG A 9 -13.25 13.98 -8.95
C ARG A 9 -13.64 15.44 -9.16
N ARG A 10 -13.12 16.36 -8.34
CA ARG A 10 -13.52 17.78 -8.33
C ARG A 10 -13.63 18.47 -9.70
N GLU A 11 -12.75 18.16 -10.65
CA GLU A 11 -12.78 18.75 -12.00
C GLU A 11 -14.15 18.59 -12.69
N SER A 12 -14.92 17.56 -12.31
CA SER A 12 -16.28 17.31 -12.78
C SER A 12 -17.41 17.83 -11.86
N ILE A 13 -17.07 18.33 -10.67
CA ILE A 13 -18.00 18.78 -9.62
C ILE A 13 -18.38 20.25 -9.77
N ASP A 14 -17.48 21.09 -10.30
CA ASP A 14 -17.68 22.54 -10.46
C ASP A 14 -18.89 22.91 -11.36
N GLN A 15 -19.58 21.93 -11.93
CA GLN A 15 -20.78 22.09 -12.77
C GLN A 15 -22.13 22.01 -12.03
N LYS A 16 -22.18 21.74 -10.70
CA LYS A 16 -23.45 21.66 -9.94
C LYS A 16 -23.47 22.59 -8.72
N GLU A 17 -24.40 23.56 -8.72
CA GLU A 17 -24.61 24.57 -7.66
C GLU A 17 -24.75 23.98 -6.23
N ILE A 18 -25.28 22.77 -6.09
CA ILE A 18 -25.55 22.10 -4.80
C ILE A 18 -24.27 21.77 -3.99
N ASN A 19 -23.09 21.88 -4.58
CA ASN A 19 -21.85 21.39 -3.96
C ASN A 19 -20.94 22.48 -3.35
N LYS A 20 -21.25 23.78 -3.52
CA LYS A 20 -20.30 24.85 -3.15
C LYS A 20 -20.13 25.02 -1.64
N GLU A 21 -21.20 24.92 -0.85
CA GLU A 21 -21.11 25.09 0.61
C GLU A 21 -20.41 23.91 1.29
N MET A 22 -20.74 22.68 0.90
CA MET A 22 -20.09 21.48 1.43
C MET A 22 -18.61 21.43 1.04
N LEU A 23 -18.28 21.83 -0.19
CA LEU A 23 -16.89 21.98 -0.61
C LEU A 23 -16.19 23.05 0.23
N ARG A 24 -16.77 24.25 0.42
CA ARG A 24 -16.19 25.29 1.28
C ARG A 24 -15.95 24.78 2.70
N LYS A 25 -16.89 24.02 3.27
CA LYS A 25 -16.74 23.41 4.60
C LYS A 25 -15.59 22.40 4.63
N TYR A 26 -15.47 21.53 3.63
CA TYR A 26 -14.33 20.62 3.48
C TYR A 26 -13.01 21.40 3.37
N LEU A 27 -12.98 22.43 2.52
CA LEU A 27 -11.79 23.25 2.28
C LEU A 27 -11.36 24.06 3.49
N SER A 28 -12.30 24.52 4.32
CA SER A 28 -11.99 25.21 5.57
C SER A 28 -11.29 24.31 6.60
N LYS A 29 -11.43 22.98 6.48
CA LYS A 29 -10.73 22.01 7.32
C LYS A 29 -9.41 21.54 6.71
N SER A 30 -9.31 21.51 5.37
CA SER A 30 -8.06 21.18 4.70
C SER A 30 -7.14 22.40 4.72
N TYR A 31 -6.20 22.41 5.67
CA TYR A 31 -5.36 23.56 6.03
C TYR A 31 -4.50 24.21 4.91
N THR A 32 -4.58 23.77 3.65
CA THR A 32 -3.87 24.40 2.53
C THR A 32 -4.61 24.27 1.20
N GLU A 33 -4.76 25.37 0.46
CA GLU A 33 -5.30 25.44 -0.91
C GLU A 33 -4.58 24.54 -1.94
N LYS A 34 -3.42 23.95 -1.59
CA LYS A 34 -2.64 23.07 -2.48
C LYS A 34 -3.05 21.58 -2.44
N ASN A 35 -3.98 21.19 -1.57
CA ASN A 35 -4.47 19.79 -1.48
C ASN A 35 -5.74 19.52 -2.33
N LEU A 36 -6.08 20.45 -3.22
CA LEU A 36 -7.32 20.45 -4.00
C LEU A 36 -7.37 19.36 -5.08
N ASP A 37 -6.21 18.87 -5.52
CA ASP A 37 -6.09 17.92 -6.63
C ASP A 37 -6.58 16.50 -6.28
N PHE A 38 -6.82 16.23 -4.99
CA PHE A 38 -7.24 14.93 -4.45
C PHE A 38 -8.60 14.98 -3.74
N CYS A 39 -9.42 15.98 -4.08
CA CYS A 39 -10.76 16.10 -3.54
C CYS A 39 -11.75 15.29 -4.38
N TRP A 40 -12.41 14.36 -3.72
CA TRP A 40 -13.45 13.50 -4.25
C TRP A 40 -14.76 13.79 -3.55
N PHE A 41 -15.88 13.59 -4.23
CA PHE A 41 -17.20 13.67 -3.61
C PHE A 41 -17.90 12.34 -3.69
N ASP A 42 -18.24 11.78 -2.53
CA ASP A 42 -19.08 10.60 -2.42
C ASP A 42 -20.56 11.03 -2.41
N SER A 43 -21.23 10.86 -3.55
CA SER A 43 -22.64 11.27 -3.65
C SER A 43 -23.61 10.37 -2.89
N LYS A 44 -23.20 9.19 -2.40
CA LYS A 44 -24.07 8.34 -1.59
C LYS A 44 -24.15 8.87 -0.17
N ASP A 45 -23.00 9.18 0.40
CA ASP A 45 -22.89 9.64 1.78
C ASP A 45 -22.90 11.18 1.87
N GLN A 46 -22.97 11.86 0.72
CA GLN A 46 -22.98 13.32 0.59
C GLN A 46 -21.81 13.91 1.39
N VAL A 47 -20.59 13.48 1.06
CA VAL A 47 -19.38 13.92 1.76
C VAL A 47 -18.25 14.14 0.77
N PHE A 48 -17.55 15.25 0.93
CA PHE A 48 -16.26 15.43 0.29
C PHE A 48 -15.23 14.66 1.08
N PHE A 49 -14.33 14.00 0.38
CA PHE A 49 -13.24 13.30 0.99
C PHE A 49 -11.98 13.52 0.17
N GLY A 50 -10.88 13.14 0.78
CA GLY A 50 -9.56 13.36 0.24
C GLY A 50 -8.56 12.87 1.27
N PRO A 51 -7.29 13.17 1.03
CA PRO A 51 -6.23 12.82 1.97
C PRO A 51 -6.57 13.21 3.42
N VAL A 52 -7.34 14.29 3.66
CA VAL A 52 -7.52 14.96 4.97
C VAL A 52 -8.55 14.31 5.88
N GLU A 53 -9.55 13.62 5.33
CA GLU A 53 -10.73 13.23 6.12
C GLU A 53 -10.92 11.73 6.33
N ASP A 54 -10.31 10.84 5.54
CA ASP A 54 -10.75 9.42 5.56
C ASP A 54 -10.04 8.49 6.54
N TYR A 55 -8.94 8.91 7.17
CA TYR A 55 -8.33 8.07 8.20
C TYR A 55 -8.92 8.36 9.58
N GLY A 56 -10.07 7.76 9.88
CA GLY A 56 -10.54 7.46 11.23
C GLY A 56 -10.44 8.54 12.31
N ASN A 57 -10.62 9.83 11.98
CA ASN A 57 -10.37 10.97 12.89
C ASN A 57 -8.94 11.03 13.47
N THR A 58 -7.94 10.57 12.74
CA THR A 58 -6.55 10.77 13.14
C THR A 58 -6.16 12.23 13.01
N LYS A 59 -5.26 12.68 13.91
CA LYS A 59 -4.69 14.02 13.78
C LYS A 59 -3.92 14.06 12.46
N PRO A 60 -3.87 15.21 11.75
CA PRO A 60 -3.16 15.34 10.47
C PRO A 60 -1.69 14.87 10.47
N TYR A 61 -1.08 14.73 11.66
CA TYR A 61 0.30 14.28 11.87
C TYR A 61 0.47 12.76 11.92
N ASP A 62 -0.61 12.00 12.06
CA ASP A 62 -0.58 10.55 12.25
C ASP A 62 -0.68 9.77 10.92
N THR A 63 -0.96 10.46 9.82
CA THR A 63 -1.13 9.83 8.50
C THR A 63 -0.26 10.50 7.45
N LEU A 64 0.66 9.73 6.88
CA LEU A 64 1.63 10.24 5.90
C LEU A 64 1.01 10.65 4.58
N TYR A 65 -0.17 10.10 4.30
CA TYR A 65 -1.00 10.44 3.14
C TYR A 65 -1.26 11.95 3.03
N LEU A 66 -1.03 12.69 4.13
CA LEU A 66 -1.41 14.08 4.31
C LEU A 66 -0.34 15.14 4.44
N MET A 67 0.91 14.71 4.56
CA MET A 67 1.99 15.68 4.71
C MET A 67 2.32 16.24 3.34
N GLN A 68 2.55 17.56 3.27
CA GLN A 68 3.22 18.12 2.10
C GLN A 68 4.54 17.37 1.92
N ARG A 69 4.96 17.19 0.67
CA ARG A 69 6.22 16.53 0.29
C ARG A 69 7.41 16.90 1.19
N GLN A 70 7.61 18.20 1.41
CA GLN A 70 8.65 18.70 2.30
C GLN A 70 8.43 18.36 3.78
N GLN A 71 7.18 18.37 4.24
CA GLN A 71 6.84 17.99 5.61
C GLN A 71 7.07 16.49 5.83
N TYR A 72 6.77 15.65 4.84
CA TYR A 72 7.07 14.21 4.89
C TYR A 72 8.56 13.97 5.13
N LEU A 73 9.43 14.60 4.34
CA LEU A 73 10.88 14.47 4.48
C LEU A 73 11.39 14.90 5.86
N ASN A 74 10.77 15.92 6.45
CA ASN A 74 11.14 16.48 7.74
C ASN A 74 10.40 15.82 8.92
N ASN A 75 9.59 14.78 8.70
CA ASN A 75 8.84 14.13 9.76
C ASN A 75 9.76 13.26 10.63
N ASN A 76 9.74 13.45 11.95
CA ASN A 76 10.61 12.71 12.88
C ASN A 76 10.33 11.21 12.98
N ARG A 77 9.15 10.76 12.58
CA ARG A 77 8.71 9.36 12.67
C ARG A 77 8.86 8.62 11.35
N HIS A 78 8.90 9.33 10.22
CA HIS A 78 8.72 8.74 8.90
C HIS A 78 9.65 9.28 7.82
N GLY A 79 10.25 10.45 8.06
CA GLY A 79 11.17 11.13 7.15
C GLY A 79 12.63 10.85 7.45
N ILE A 80 13.50 11.72 6.94
CA ILE A 80 14.96 11.62 7.07
C ILE A 80 15.42 11.53 8.54
N PRO A 81 14.86 12.32 9.50
CA PRO A 81 15.33 12.24 10.89
C PRO A 81 15.16 10.84 11.51
N TYR A 82 14.13 10.09 11.09
CA TYR A 82 13.95 8.72 11.57
C TYR A 82 15.07 7.79 11.08
N PHE A 83 15.48 7.92 9.80
CA PHE A 83 16.60 7.15 9.26
C PHE A 83 17.92 7.44 9.97
N VAL A 84 18.15 8.71 10.36
CA VAL A 84 19.29 9.09 11.20
C VAL A 84 19.21 8.41 12.56
N GLN A 85 18.06 8.48 13.22
CA GLN A 85 17.85 7.89 14.55
C GLN A 85 18.07 6.36 14.56
N ILE A 86 17.55 5.63 13.55
CA ILE A 86 17.75 4.17 13.51
C ILE A 86 19.21 3.81 13.22
N ALA A 87 19.92 4.60 12.41
CA ALA A 87 21.34 4.40 12.16
C ALA A 87 22.16 4.59 13.45
N GLU A 88 21.87 5.65 14.22
CA GLU A 88 22.45 5.88 15.56
C GLU A 88 22.10 4.77 16.56
N SER A 89 20.95 4.11 16.37
CA SER A 89 20.50 2.98 17.19
C SER A 89 21.12 1.62 16.79
N GLY A 90 22.08 1.62 15.86
CA GLY A 90 22.84 0.43 15.44
C GLY A 90 22.33 -0.28 14.19
N TYR A 91 21.42 0.34 13.42
CA TYR A 91 21.06 -0.15 12.10
C TYR A 91 22.12 0.25 11.06
N ASN A 92 22.72 -0.72 10.37
CA ASN A 92 23.69 -0.44 9.32
C ASN A 92 23.00 -0.06 8.01
N SER A 93 22.70 1.22 7.85
CA SER A 93 22.02 1.74 6.67
C SER A 93 22.91 1.73 5.44
N ALA A 94 22.37 1.29 4.30
CA ALA A 94 22.99 1.56 3.00
C ALA A 94 22.78 3.04 2.58
N GLU A 95 23.33 3.41 1.42
CA GLU A 95 23.07 4.70 0.77
C GLU A 95 21.56 4.90 0.64
N LEU A 96 21.05 6.07 1.05
CA LEU A 96 19.64 6.40 0.95
C LEU A 96 19.36 7.11 -0.36
N VAL A 97 18.39 6.61 -1.12
CA VAL A 97 17.72 7.38 -2.17
C VAL A 97 16.55 8.12 -1.54
N ILE A 98 16.58 9.45 -1.66
CA ILE A 98 15.59 10.34 -1.06
C ILE A 98 14.87 11.08 -2.18
N ASN A 99 13.54 10.97 -2.21
CA ASN A 99 12.69 11.82 -3.02
C ASN A 99 11.45 12.23 -2.22
N GLU A 100 10.65 13.11 -2.79
CA GLU A 100 9.50 13.69 -2.11
C GLU A 100 8.34 12.70 -1.83
N GLU A 101 8.39 11.48 -2.37
CA GLU A 101 7.37 10.45 -2.22
C GLU A 101 7.86 9.22 -1.43
N SER A 102 9.17 9.07 -1.28
CA SER A 102 9.80 7.92 -0.61
C SER A 102 11.23 8.18 -0.17
N ILE A 103 11.64 7.41 0.82
CA ILE A 103 13.04 7.25 1.24
C ILE A 103 13.32 5.76 1.26
N TYR A 104 14.33 5.27 0.56
CA TYR A 104 14.69 3.85 0.58
C TYR A 104 16.18 3.64 0.48
N GLU A 105 16.65 2.48 0.92
CA GLU A 105 18.05 2.09 0.74
C GLU A 105 18.32 1.62 -0.68
N LYS A 106 19.38 2.16 -1.29
CA LYS A 106 19.92 1.69 -2.55
C LYS A 106 20.61 0.34 -2.34
N THR A 107 20.14 -0.67 -3.08
CA THR A 107 20.62 -2.06 -3.01
C THR A 107 20.63 -2.66 -4.42
N LYS A 108 21.31 -3.80 -4.59
CA LYS A 108 21.27 -4.52 -5.87
C LYS A 108 19.84 -4.89 -6.25
N PHE A 109 19.01 -5.21 -5.24
CA PHE A 109 17.60 -5.50 -5.46
C PHE A 109 16.84 -4.26 -5.94
N THR A 110 16.94 -3.10 -5.27
CA THR A 110 16.17 -1.91 -5.67
C THR A 110 16.57 -1.39 -7.04
N ASP A 111 17.86 -1.48 -7.42
CA ASP A 111 18.33 -1.16 -8.77
C ASP A 111 17.77 -2.11 -9.85
N SER A 112 17.46 -3.37 -9.49
CA SER A 112 16.98 -4.39 -10.44
C SER A 112 15.52 -4.22 -10.87
N VAL A 113 14.71 -3.46 -10.12
CA VAL A 113 13.25 -3.35 -10.32
C VAL A 113 12.89 -2.48 -11.53
N ASN A 114 13.75 -1.54 -11.89
CA ASN A 114 13.47 -0.60 -12.98
C ASN A 114 13.22 -1.33 -14.31
N GLY A 115 12.08 -1.03 -14.94
CA GLY A 115 11.61 -1.65 -16.19
C GLY A 115 10.97 -3.03 -16.05
N GLN A 116 11.01 -3.67 -14.86
CA GLN A 116 10.53 -5.04 -14.68
C GLN A 116 9.00 -5.12 -14.55
N LYS A 117 8.45 -6.28 -14.89
CA LYS A 117 7.07 -6.66 -14.56
C LYS A 117 7.07 -7.37 -13.20
N ILE A 118 6.35 -6.80 -12.24
CA ILE A 118 6.30 -7.30 -10.86
C ILE A 118 4.93 -7.92 -10.57
N LEU A 119 4.89 -9.15 -10.04
CA LEU A 119 3.67 -9.73 -9.46
C LEU A 119 3.73 -9.62 -7.94
N ILE A 120 2.71 -9.04 -7.32
CA ILE A 120 2.58 -8.94 -5.87
C ILE A 120 1.44 -9.85 -5.39
N ILE A 121 1.74 -10.74 -4.44
CA ILE A 121 0.78 -11.73 -3.92
C ILE A 121 0.48 -11.44 -2.45
N GLY A 122 -0.77 -11.09 -2.18
CA GLY A 122 -1.29 -10.80 -0.85
C GLY A 122 -2.09 -11.93 -0.21
N ALA A 123 -2.55 -11.68 1.01
CA ALA A 123 -3.29 -12.63 1.84
C ALA A 123 -4.82 -12.56 1.68
N GLY A 124 -5.34 -11.82 0.71
CA GLY A 124 -6.78 -11.76 0.44
C GLY A 124 -7.34 -13.08 -0.13
N PRO A 125 -8.66 -13.32 0.01
CA PRO A 125 -9.32 -14.51 -0.53
C PRO A 125 -9.11 -14.75 -2.04
N SER A 126 -8.97 -13.71 -2.86
CA SER A 126 -8.78 -13.86 -4.31
C SER A 126 -7.51 -14.63 -4.69
N THR A 127 -6.52 -14.70 -3.80
CA THR A 127 -5.33 -15.54 -3.97
C THR A 127 -5.66 -17.03 -4.13
N ASN A 128 -6.75 -17.50 -3.51
CA ASN A 128 -7.21 -18.90 -3.67
C ASN A 128 -7.97 -19.14 -4.98
N MET A 129 -8.36 -18.09 -5.70
CA MET A 129 -9.23 -18.19 -6.87
C MET A 129 -8.47 -18.21 -8.20
N VAL A 130 -7.15 -18.00 -8.17
CA VAL A 130 -6.30 -17.97 -9.36
C VAL A 130 -5.19 -19.00 -9.28
N ASN A 131 -4.69 -19.46 -10.44
CA ASN A 131 -3.49 -20.29 -10.47
C ASN A 131 -2.25 -19.40 -10.37
N ILE A 132 -1.78 -19.19 -9.14
CA ILE A 132 -0.62 -18.33 -8.84
C ILE A 132 0.63 -18.75 -9.63
N HIS A 133 0.89 -20.05 -9.78
CA HIS A 133 2.06 -20.55 -10.51
C HIS A 133 2.01 -20.27 -12.01
N ASP A 134 0.82 -20.20 -12.60
CA ASP A 134 0.68 -19.90 -14.02
C ASP A 134 0.78 -18.40 -14.26
N ILE A 135 0.14 -17.57 -13.42
CA ILE A 135 0.23 -16.12 -13.58
C ILE A 135 1.67 -15.63 -13.35
N SER A 136 2.41 -16.22 -12.41
CA SER A 136 3.77 -15.79 -12.06
C SER A 136 4.77 -15.93 -13.19
N LYS A 137 4.53 -16.83 -14.16
CA LYS A 137 5.38 -17.01 -15.35
C LYS A 137 5.37 -15.79 -16.29
N ASN A 138 4.40 -14.89 -16.14
CA ASN A 138 4.27 -13.68 -16.97
C ASN A 138 4.96 -12.45 -16.37
N TYR A 139 5.66 -12.62 -15.24
CA TYR A 139 6.30 -11.57 -14.48
C TYR A 139 7.78 -11.89 -14.27
N ASP A 140 8.60 -10.84 -14.25
CA ASP A 140 10.04 -10.94 -14.08
C ASP A 140 10.43 -11.12 -12.62
N GLN A 141 9.60 -10.59 -11.70
CA GLN A 141 9.76 -10.78 -10.26
C GLN A 141 8.43 -11.07 -9.56
N VAL A 142 8.50 -11.83 -8.47
CA VAL A 142 7.38 -12.17 -7.59
C VAL A 142 7.65 -11.68 -6.18
N TRP A 143 6.73 -10.87 -5.65
CA TRP A 143 6.79 -10.29 -4.33
C TRP A 143 5.67 -10.85 -3.45
N THR A 144 5.97 -11.12 -2.18
CA THR A 144 5.00 -11.56 -1.18
C THR A 144 5.10 -10.73 0.10
N CYS A 145 4.14 -10.90 0.99
CA CYS A 145 4.08 -10.19 2.27
C CYS A 145 3.53 -11.06 3.40
N ASN A 146 3.62 -10.60 4.65
CA ASN A 146 3.10 -11.31 5.82
C ASN A 146 3.60 -12.77 5.86
N ASP A 147 2.95 -13.69 6.55
CA ASP A 147 3.45 -15.08 6.58
C ASP A 147 2.95 -15.91 5.38
N TYR A 148 3.37 -15.58 4.16
CA TYR A 148 2.96 -16.29 2.94
C TYR A 148 3.27 -17.81 2.97
N ARG A 149 4.25 -18.20 3.79
CA ARG A 149 4.70 -19.58 3.98
C ARG A 149 3.62 -20.49 4.57
N LYS A 150 2.60 -19.90 5.21
CA LYS A 150 1.43 -20.62 5.73
C LYS A 150 0.41 -20.99 4.66
N HIS A 151 0.43 -20.33 3.50
CA HIS A 151 -0.51 -20.60 2.41
C HIS A 151 -0.19 -21.93 1.69
N LYS A 152 -1.20 -22.74 1.35
CA LYS A 152 -1.00 -24.08 0.77
C LYS A 152 -0.20 -24.11 -0.54
N THR A 153 -0.48 -23.19 -1.46
CA THR A 153 0.18 -23.12 -2.79
C THR A 153 1.33 -22.10 -2.82
N VAL A 154 1.07 -20.84 -2.45
CA VAL A 154 2.05 -19.73 -2.46
C VAL A 154 3.33 -20.05 -1.68
N LYS A 155 3.29 -20.86 -0.61
CA LYS A 155 4.50 -21.26 0.14
C LYS A 155 5.55 -22.02 -0.69
N ASN A 156 5.15 -22.61 -1.81
CA ASN A 156 6.04 -23.36 -2.69
C ASN A 156 6.71 -22.45 -3.74
N LEU A 157 6.41 -21.15 -3.74
CA LEU A 157 7.12 -20.16 -4.53
C LEU A 157 8.37 -19.71 -3.77
N THR A 158 9.42 -19.38 -4.52
CA THR A 158 10.57 -18.63 -4.02
C THR A 158 10.40 -17.19 -4.50
N PRO A 159 9.87 -16.27 -3.67
CA PRO A 159 9.69 -14.89 -4.09
C PRO A 159 11.05 -14.18 -4.17
N ASP A 160 11.15 -13.21 -5.07
CA ASP A 160 12.30 -12.31 -5.19
C ASP A 160 12.34 -11.31 -4.04
N LEU A 161 11.14 -10.88 -3.59
CA LEU A 161 10.96 -10.01 -2.43
C LEU A 161 9.98 -10.59 -1.43
N PHE A 162 10.38 -10.59 -0.17
CA PHE A 162 9.52 -10.88 0.97
C PHE A 162 9.43 -9.65 1.88
N TYR A 163 8.27 -9.00 1.89
CA TYR A 163 7.98 -7.94 2.86
C TYR A 163 7.67 -8.53 4.24
N LEU A 164 8.46 -8.13 5.23
CA LEU A 164 8.31 -8.57 6.61
C LEU A 164 7.41 -7.59 7.37
N SER A 165 6.19 -8.03 7.70
CA SER A 165 5.27 -7.22 8.50
C SER A 165 5.73 -7.11 9.96
N ASN A 166 5.16 -6.15 10.70
CA ASN A 166 5.45 -5.97 12.12
C ASN A 166 5.10 -7.23 12.97
N GLU A 167 4.22 -8.09 12.48
CA GLU A 167 3.78 -9.29 13.19
C GLU A 167 4.80 -10.44 13.10
N ILE A 168 5.67 -10.43 12.08
CA ILE A 168 6.54 -11.58 11.78
C ILE A 168 8.03 -11.25 11.74
N TYR A 169 8.42 -9.98 11.64
CA TYR A 169 9.83 -9.60 11.47
C TYR A 169 10.72 -10.05 12.65
N SER A 170 10.17 -10.25 13.85
CA SER A 170 10.92 -10.71 15.03
C SER A 170 10.86 -12.23 15.24
N ASN A 171 10.15 -12.97 14.39
CA ASN A 171 9.98 -14.41 14.53
C ASN A 171 11.27 -15.17 14.13
N GLN A 172 11.80 -16.00 15.03
CA GLN A 172 13.01 -16.80 14.80
C GLN A 172 12.88 -17.82 13.67
N GLU A 173 11.69 -18.37 13.44
CA GLU A 173 11.43 -19.29 12.32
C GLU A 173 11.53 -18.55 10.98
N VAL A 174 11.11 -17.28 10.94
CA VAL A 174 11.29 -16.41 9.75
C VAL A 174 12.77 -16.16 9.52
N HIS A 175 13.53 -15.85 10.57
CA HIS A 175 14.98 -15.60 10.43
C HIS A 175 15.73 -16.85 9.96
N SER A 176 15.38 -18.02 10.48
CA SER A 176 15.99 -19.30 10.08
C SER A 176 15.69 -19.59 8.62
N PHE A 177 14.43 -19.45 8.21
CA PHE A 177 14.02 -19.58 6.82
C PHE A 177 14.80 -18.64 5.88
N LEU A 178 14.97 -17.37 6.25
CA LEU A 178 15.70 -16.39 5.44
C LEU A 178 17.21 -16.72 5.34
N LYS A 179 17.81 -17.24 6.42
CA LYS A 179 19.21 -17.69 6.41
C LYS A 179 19.46 -18.86 5.47
N GLU A 180 18.47 -19.75 5.34
CA GLU A 180 18.48 -20.87 4.40
C GLU A 180 18.17 -20.43 2.96
N ASN A 181 17.41 -19.34 2.80
CA ASN A 181 16.93 -18.84 1.52
C ASN A 181 17.49 -17.45 1.19
N LYS A 182 18.82 -17.28 1.27
CA LYS A 182 19.49 -15.97 1.09
C LYS A 182 19.24 -15.28 -0.25
N LYS A 183 18.71 -15.98 -1.26
CA LYS A 183 18.33 -15.39 -2.55
C LYS A 183 17.09 -14.50 -2.44
N ILE A 184 16.25 -14.71 -1.42
CA ILE A 184 15.06 -13.90 -1.17
C ILE A 184 15.51 -12.56 -0.57
N SER A 185 15.15 -11.47 -1.23
CA SER A 185 15.36 -10.13 -0.69
C SER A 185 14.27 -9.83 0.34
N CYS A 186 14.59 -9.06 1.37
CA CYS A 186 13.63 -8.65 2.39
C CYS A 186 13.44 -7.14 2.37
N ALA A 187 12.17 -6.71 2.45
CA ALA A 187 11.83 -5.31 2.64
C ALA A 187 11.12 -5.09 3.97
N MET A 188 11.42 -3.94 4.57
CA MET A 188 10.86 -3.51 5.84
C MET A 188 10.51 -2.01 5.77
N ASP A 189 9.22 -1.66 5.91
CA ASP A 189 8.82 -0.26 6.05
C ASP A 189 9.10 0.31 7.45
N ILE A 190 9.68 1.51 7.54
CA ILE A 190 9.95 2.14 8.84
C ILE A 190 8.71 2.82 9.46
N ASN A 191 7.61 2.88 8.71
CA ASN A 191 6.38 3.54 9.14
C ASN A 191 5.63 2.79 10.24
N VAL A 192 6.06 1.57 10.56
CA VAL A 192 5.59 0.77 11.69
C VAL A 192 6.73 0.63 12.70
N GLY A 193 6.42 0.73 14.00
CA GLY A 193 7.45 0.69 15.03
C GLY A 193 8.16 -0.66 15.06
N ARG A 194 9.47 -0.69 14.80
CA ARG A 194 10.31 -1.88 14.81
C ARG A 194 11.58 -1.65 15.61
N ASP A 195 12.13 -2.73 16.17
CA ASP A 195 13.43 -2.70 16.84
C ASP A 195 14.58 -2.61 15.79
N PRO A 196 15.39 -1.52 15.80
CA PRO A 196 16.50 -1.35 14.87
C PRO A 196 17.53 -2.48 14.90
N ARG A 197 17.72 -3.14 16.05
CA ARG A 197 18.69 -4.25 16.20
C ARG A 197 18.21 -5.51 15.50
N ILE A 198 16.90 -5.79 15.56
CA ILE A 198 16.28 -6.91 14.85
C ILE A 198 16.30 -6.63 13.34
N MET A 199 15.97 -5.40 12.95
CA MET A 199 16.06 -4.97 11.55
C MET A 199 17.48 -5.14 11.02
N ASN A 200 18.50 -4.76 11.80
CA ASN A 200 19.90 -4.94 11.41
C ASN A 200 20.26 -6.44 11.30
N THR A 201 19.77 -7.28 12.21
CA THR A 201 19.96 -8.74 12.12
C THR A 201 19.41 -9.30 10.80
N ILE A 202 18.23 -8.85 10.36
CA ILE A 202 17.66 -9.24 9.07
C ILE A 202 18.49 -8.67 7.91
N LYS A 203 18.89 -7.41 7.97
CA LYS A 203 19.75 -6.77 6.96
C LYS A 203 21.01 -7.60 6.73
N GLN A 204 21.67 -8.07 7.79
CA GLN A 204 22.90 -8.87 7.71
C GLN A 204 22.72 -10.27 7.10
N ILE A 205 21.49 -10.77 6.95
CA ILE A 205 21.26 -12.06 6.26
C ILE A 205 21.60 -11.94 4.76
N ASN A 206 21.27 -10.81 4.15
CA ASN A 206 21.55 -10.49 2.75
C ASN A 206 21.76 -8.97 2.59
N PRO A 207 22.91 -8.44 3.01
CA PRO A 207 23.14 -6.99 3.13
C PRO A 207 23.09 -6.23 1.81
N GLU A 208 23.36 -6.91 0.70
CA GLU A 208 23.38 -6.31 -0.64
C GLU A 208 21.98 -6.16 -1.27
N ASN A 209 20.97 -6.85 -0.74
CA ASN A 209 19.62 -6.85 -1.32
C ASN A 209 18.53 -6.47 -0.33
N ASN A 210 18.66 -6.85 0.95
CA ASN A 210 17.69 -6.50 1.97
C ASN A 210 17.69 -4.98 2.16
N PHE A 211 16.51 -4.38 2.27
CA PHE A 211 16.39 -2.94 2.36
C PHE A 211 15.26 -2.49 3.29
N ILE A 212 15.40 -1.29 3.82
CA ILE A 212 14.31 -0.57 4.48
C ILE A 212 13.82 0.57 3.59
N PHE A 213 12.56 0.94 3.78
CA PHE A 213 11.97 2.05 3.05
C PHE A 213 10.91 2.79 3.87
N SER A 214 10.59 3.99 3.43
CA SER A 214 9.49 4.83 3.87
C SER A 214 8.76 5.33 2.64
N LEU A 215 7.45 5.39 2.74
CA LEU A 215 6.59 5.96 1.70
C LEU A 215 5.80 7.12 2.30
N ARG A 216 5.58 8.17 1.51
CA ARG A 216 4.57 9.18 1.82
C ARG A 216 3.16 8.59 1.75
N THR A 217 2.95 7.58 0.90
CA THR A 217 1.70 6.81 0.98
C THR A 217 1.68 5.88 2.16
N PHE A 218 0.82 6.21 3.11
CA PHE A 218 0.46 5.30 4.17
C PHE A 218 -1.05 5.16 4.22
N ALA A 219 -1.54 4.12 3.54
CA ALA A 219 -2.94 3.74 3.60
C ALA A 219 -3.13 2.62 4.62
N SER A 220 -4.24 2.66 5.38
CA SER A 220 -4.68 1.59 6.28
C SER A 220 -5.10 0.33 5.54
N VAL A 221 -5.25 0.40 4.22
CA VAL A 221 -5.65 -0.71 3.35
C VAL A 221 -4.60 -1.83 3.20
N GLY A 222 -3.59 -1.84 4.07
CA GLY A 222 -2.69 -2.97 4.30
C GLY A 222 -1.33 -2.85 3.63
N VAL A 223 -0.61 -3.97 3.59
CA VAL A 223 0.76 -4.06 3.05
C VAL A 223 0.79 -3.97 1.52
N MET A 224 -0.20 -4.57 0.85
CA MET A 224 -0.27 -4.63 -0.62
C MET A 224 -0.16 -3.25 -1.29
N PRO A 225 -0.92 -2.22 -0.85
CA PRO A 225 -0.73 -0.84 -1.29
C PRO A 225 0.73 -0.34 -1.22
N ARG A 226 1.44 -0.64 -0.12
CA ARG A 226 2.83 -0.19 0.07
C ARG A 226 3.76 -0.85 -0.94
N LEU A 227 3.56 -2.15 -1.19
CA LEU A 227 4.34 -2.88 -2.19
C LEU A 227 4.06 -2.39 -3.62
N ILE A 228 2.79 -2.10 -3.94
CA ILE A 228 2.43 -1.53 -5.25
C ILE A 228 3.09 -0.16 -5.43
N THR A 229 3.01 0.71 -4.42
CA THR A 229 3.63 2.04 -4.46
C THR A 229 5.14 1.95 -4.64
N ILE A 230 5.85 1.15 -3.84
CA ILE A 230 7.31 1.07 -3.94
C ILE A 230 7.75 0.43 -5.26
N ALA A 231 7.01 -0.54 -5.81
CA ALA A 231 7.29 -1.08 -7.15
C ALA A 231 7.21 0.01 -8.23
N ALA A 232 6.17 0.83 -8.19
CA ALA A 232 6.01 1.94 -9.13
C ALA A 232 7.12 3.00 -8.97
N LEU A 233 7.47 3.38 -7.74
CA LEU A 233 8.54 4.36 -7.46
C LEU A 233 9.94 3.85 -7.84
N LEU A 234 10.15 2.53 -7.81
CA LEU A 234 11.38 1.89 -8.28
C LEU A 234 11.40 1.70 -9.81
N GLY A 235 10.37 2.17 -10.53
CA GLY A 235 10.33 2.18 -11.99
C GLY A 235 9.84 0.89 -12.65
N ALA A 236 9.08 0.03 -11.96
CA ALA A 236 8.49 -1.16 -12.57
C ALA A 236 7.64 -0.78 -13.80
N SER A 237 7.77 -1.49 -14.92
CA SER A 237 6.96 -1.22 -16.12
C SER A 237 5.51 -1.69 -15.96
N SER A 238 5.29 -2.73 -15.15
CA SER A 238 3.97 -3.23 -14.82
C SER A 238 3.94 -3.82 -13.41
N VAL A 239 2.81 -3.65 -12.73
CA VAL A 239 2.54 -4.24 -11.42
C VAL A 239 1.25 -5.05 -11.48
N GLY A 240 1.38 -6.37 -11.52
CA GLY A 240 0.29 -7.30 -11.29
C GLY A 240 0.07 -7.52 -9.80
N PHE A 241 -1.18 -7.68 -9.37
CA PHE A 241 -1.48 -7.97 -7.98
C PHE A 241 -2.68 -8.91 -7.81
N VAL A 242 -2.66 -9.68 -6.71
CA VAL A 242 -3.75 -10.54 -6.25
C VAL A 242 -3.76 -10.58 -4.72
N GLY A 243 -4.92 -10.82 -4.10
CA GLY A 243 -5.04 -10.85 -2.64
C GLY A 243 -5.05 -9.45 -1.99
N MET A 244 -5.34 -8.40 -2.77
CA MET A 244 -5.64 -7.05 -2.28
C MET A 244 -7.15 -6.81 -2.40
N ASP A 245 -7.92 -7.51 -1.57
CA ASP A 245 -9.37 -7.58 -1.72
C ASP A 245 -10.13 -6.51 -0.95
N GLY A 246 -9.60 -6.08 0.21
CA GLY A 246 -10.37 -5.27 1.17
C GLY A 246 -11.33 -6.13 1.98
N TYR A 247 -12.32 -5.50 2.61
CA TYR A 247 -13.35 -6.15 3.41
C TYR A 247 -14.71 -5.94 2.73
N ALA A 248 -15.53 -6.98 2.68
CA ALA A 248 -16.91 -6.86 2.24
C ALA A 248 -17.76 -6.12 3.28
N GLU A 249 -18.93 -5.62 2.88
CA GLU A 249 -19.84 -4.90 3.78
C GLU A 249 -20.31 -5.78 4.95
N ASP A 250 -20.51 -7.08 4.72
CA ASP A 250 -20.89 -8.03 5.76
C ASP A 250 -19.73 -8.43 6.68
N HIS A 251 -18.47 -8.28 6.26
CA HIS A 251 -17.33 -8.46 7.16
C HIS A 251 -17.37 -7.42 8.30
N TYR A 252 -17.76 -6.17 7.99
CA TYR A 252 -17.90 -5.13 9.02
C TYR A 252 -19.06 -5.41 9.98
N SER A 253 -20.18 -5.95 9.50
CA SER A 253 -21.30 -6.30 10.38
C SER A 253 -20.98 -7.50 11.29
N LYS A 254 -20.16 -8.45 10.81
CA LYS A 254 -19.67 -9.59 11.60
C LYS A 254 -18.45 -9.26 12.47
N GLY A 255 -17.74 -8.17 12.17
CA GLY A 255 -16.48 -7.81 12.81
C GLY A 255 -15.31 -8.73 12.43
N GLU A 256 -15.42 -9.45 11.32
CA GLU A 256 -14.59 -10.61 10.99
C GLU A 256 -14.38 -10.76 9.48
N TYR A 257 -13.22 -11.26 9.04
CA TYR A 257 -12.84 -11.45 7.64
C TYR A 257 -11.95 -12.69 7.43
N GLU A 258 -11.87 -13.20 6.20
CA GLU A 258 -11.02 -14.35 5.87
C GLU A 258 -9.63 -13.93 5.36
N SER A 259 -8.59 -14.67 5.78
CA SER A 259 -7.21 -14.52 5.30
C SER A 259 -6.73 -15.81 4.63
N SER A 260 -6.27 -15.73 3.39
CA SER A 260 -5.76 -16.88 2.65
C SER A 260 -4.43 -17.41 3.22
N PHE A 261 -3.61 -16.53 3.81
CA PHE A 261 -2.32 -16.94 4.36
C PHE A 261 -2.44 -17.63 5.72
N GLU A 262 -3.32 -17.17 6.60
CA GLU A 262 -3.43 -17.73 7.96
C GLU A 262 -4.48 -18.84 8.07
N GLY A 263 -5.43 -18.91 7.13
CA GLY A 263 -6.57 -19.82 7.21
C GLY A 263 -7.58 -19.37 8.27
N GLY A 264 -8.87 -19.52 7.96
CA GLY A 264 -9.95 -19.14 8.86
C GLY A 264 -10.17 -17.63 8.97
N THR A 265 -10.85 -17.23 10.05
CA THR A 265 -11.40 -15.89 10.23
C THR A 265 -10.58 -15.05 11.20
N LYS A 266 -10.30 -13.79 10.84
CA LYS A 266 -9.62 -12.79 11.67
C LYS A 266 -10.58 -11.67 12.05
N LYS A 267 -10.34 -11.02 13.19
CA LYS A 267 -11.14 -9.87 13.64
C LYS A 267 -10.74 -8.59 12.92
N ILE A 268 -11.73 -7.77 12.60
CA ILE A 268 -11.51 -6.38 12.19
C ILE A 268 -11.17 -5.57 13.44
N THR A 269 -9.94 -5.07 13.52
CA THR A 269 -9.41 -4.41 14.72
C THR A 269 -9.76 -2.92 14.82
N ASN A 270 -10.31 -2.31 13.77
CA ASN A 270 -10.67 -0.90 13.75
C ASN A 270 -12.19 -0.70 13.64
N SER A 271 -12.86 -0.60 14.80
CA SER A 271 -14.33 -0.45 14.90
C SER A 271 -14.88 0.86 14.31
N ASN A 272 -14.03 1.87 14.12
CA ASN A 272 -14.43 3.16 13.55
C ASN A 272 -14.38 3.16 12.02
N PHE A 273 -13.86 2.09 11.42
CA PHE A 273 -13.74 1.96 9.99
C PHE A 273 -14.93 1.16 9.46
N ASN A 274 -15.57 1.65 8.41
CA ASN A 274 -16.66 0.95 7.74
C ASN A 274 -16.33 0.72 6.26
N TYR A 275 -17.18 -0.04 5.57
CA TYR A 275 -16.99 -0.36 4.15
C TYR A 275 -16.85 0.86 3.25
N ARG A 276 -17.59 1.95 3.53
CA ARG A 276 -17.52 3.19 2.73
C ARG A 276 -16.20 3.90 2.93
N SER A 277 -15.74 4.07 4.17
CA SER A 277 -14.43 4.64 4.48
C SER A 277 -13.30 3.85 3.79
N GLN A 278 -13.39 2.52 3.78
CA GLN A 278 -12.44 1.69 3.03
C GLN A 278 -12.49 1.97 1.52
N CYS A 279 -13.68 1.98 0.93
CA CYS A 279 -13.81 2.27 -0.50
C CYS A 279 -13.15 3.60 -0.86
N ARG A 280 -13.31 4.62 -0.02
CA ARG A 280 -12.68 5.92 -0.24
C ARG A 280 -11.16 5.87 -0.11
N GLU A 281 -10.62 5.15 0.88
CA GLU A 281 -9.16 4.95 0.97
C GLU A 281 -8.60 4.24 -0.27
N PHE A 282 -9.31 3.27 -0.83
CA PHE A 282 -8.92 2.63 -2.09
C PHE A 282 -9.02 3.61 -3.28
N ILE A 283 -10.03 4.48 -3.33
CA ILE A 283 -10.13 5.54 -4.35
C ILE A 283 -8.92 6.46 -4.26
N LEU A 284 -8.61 6.97 -3.07
CA LEU A 284 -7.46 7.84 -2.85
C LEU A 284 -6.18 7.11 -3.26
N PHE A 285 -5.96 5.89 -2.76
CA PHE A 285 -4.79 5.08 -3.10
C PHE A 285 -4.60 4.94 -4.61
N TRP A 286 -5.64 4.52 -5.35
CA TRP A 286 -5.55 4.33 -6.79
C TRP A 286 -5.38 5.65 -7.55
N ASP A 287 -6.09 6.70 -7.14
CA ASP A 287 -5.91 8.06 -7.69
C ASP A 287 -4.46 8.52 -7.53
N TYR A 288 -3.89 8.36 -6.34
CA TYR A 288 -2.52 8.72 -6.04
C TYR A 288 -1.51 7.93 -6.88
N VAL A 289 -1.59 6.58 -6.88
CA VAL A 289 -0.57 5.76 -7.55
C VAL A 289 -0.65 5.92 -9.06
N VAL A 290 -1.86 5.99 -9.63
CA VAL A 290 -2.06 6.10 -11.07
C VAL A 290 -1.77 7.52 -11.58
N ASN A 291 -2.18 8.56 -10.85
CA ASN A 291 -2.11 9.94 -11.35
C ASN A 291 -0.90 10.74 -10.86
N ILE A 292 -0.26 10.35 -9.74
CA ILE A 292 0.87 11.11 -9.17
C ILE A 292 2.21 10.40 -9.38
N ILE A 293 2.32 9.13 -8.98
CA ILE A 293 3.64 8.47 -8.94
C ILE A 293 4.18 8.31 -10.35
N ASP A 294 3.48 7.56 -11.19
CA ASP A 294 3.97 7.30 -12.54
C ASP A 294 2.83 6.85 -13.45
N LYS A 295 2.54 7.69 -14.45
CA LYS A 295 1.50 7.45 -15.46
C LYS A 295 1.87 6.34 -16.44
N GLN A 296 3.12 5.85 -16.42
CA GLN A 296 3.61 4.84 -17.35
C GLN A 296 3.46 3.40 -16.84
N VAL A 297 3.25 3.22 -15.53
CA VAL A 297 3.16 1.87 -14.93
C VAL A 297 1.80 1.22 -15.24
N GLN A 298 1.83 0.02 -15.80
CA GLN A 298 0.62 -0.75 -16.05
C GLN A 298 0.22 -1.57 -14.80
N PHE A 299 -0.87 -1.18 -14.14
CA PHE A 299 -1.45 -1.97 -13.04
C PHE A 299 -2.44 -3.04 -13.53
N ILE A 300 -2.30 -4.28 -13.05
CA ILE A 300 -3.13 -5.43 -13.45
C ILE A 300 -3.70 -6.12 -12.20
N ASN A 301 -5.02 -6.18 -12.06
CA ASN A 301 -5.69 -6.87 -10.96
C ASN A 301 -6.05 -8.30 -11.39
N HIS A 302 -5.32 -9.30 -10.86
CA HIS A 302 -5.65 -10.72 -11.09
C HIS A 302 -6.73 -11.24 -10.13
N GLY A 303 -7.04 -10.49 -9.07
CA GLY A 303 -8.08 -10.85 -8.10
C GLY A 303 -9.47 -10.34 -8.48
N ASP A 304 -9.66 -9.80 -9.68
CA ASP A 304 -10.90 -9.16 -10.11
C ASP A 304 -12.09 -10.13 -10.30
N ILE A 305 -11.80 -11.42 -10.37
CA ILE A 305 -12.81 -12.50 -10.33
C ILE A 305 -13.51 -12.60 -8.97
N TYR A 306 -12.88 -12.13 -7.90
CA TYR A 306 -13.49 -12.13 -6.56
C TYR A 306 -14.47 -10.97 -6.44
N GLU A 307 -15.72 -11.27 -6.11
CA GLU A 307 -16.80 -10.28 -6.11
C GLU A 307 -16.63 -9.19 -5.05
N HIS A 308 -15.92 -9.48 -3.96
CA HIS A 308 -15.65 -8.52 -2.90
C HIS A 308 -14.31 -7.78 -3.07
N ASN A 309 -13.59 -7.98 -4.18
CA ASN A 309 -12.37 -7.23 -4.45
C ASN A 309 -12.70 -5.74 -4.69
N VAL A 310 -12.38 -4.90 -3.71
CA VAL A 310 -12.69 -3.45 -3.73
C VAL A 310 -11.99 -2.74 -4.89
N SER A 311 -10.77 -3.16 -5.26
CA SER A 311 -10.00 -2.56 -6.35
C SER A 311 -10.60 -2.81 -7.75
N ARG A 312 -11.38 -3.88 -7.94
CA ARG A 312 -11.93 -4.30 -9.24
C ARG A 312 -12.58 -3.16 -10.03
N HIS A 313 -13.43 -2.39 -9.36
CA HIS A 313 -14.18 -1.31 -10.00
C HIS A 313 -13.46 0.03 -9.91
N ILE A 314 -12.75 0.28 -8.80
CA ILE A 314 -12.07 1.54 -8.54
C ILE A 314 -10.93 1.76 -9.54
N LEU A 315 -10.04 0.77 -9.72
CA LEU A 315 -8.89 0.91 -10.60
C LEU A 315 -9.30 1.24 -12.05
N ASN A 316 -10.29 0.51 -12.56
CA ASN A 316 -10.82 0.73 -13.90
C ASN A 316 -11.50 2.09 -14.05
N PHE A 317 -12.20 2.55 -13.00
CA PHE A 317 -12.83 3.86 -12.97
C PHE A 317 -11.79 5.00 -13.00
N ILE A 318 -10.75 4.92 -12.15
CA ILE A 318 -9.65 5.90 -12.13
C ILE A 318 -8.94 5.96 -13.48
N LYS A 319 -8.62 4.81 -14.09
CA LYS A 319 -7.97 4.75 -15.41
C LYS A 319 -8.80 5.41 -16.52
N LYS A 320 -10.13 5.25 -16.49
CA LYS A 320 -11.03 5.85 -17.51
C LYS A 320 -11.14 7.36 -17.38
N GLY A 321 -11.04 7.90 -16.16
CA GLY A 321 -11.02 9.34 -15.92
C GLY A 321 -9.82 10.07 -16.53
N ILE A 322 -8.77 9.35 -16.92
CA ILE A 322 -7.57 9.89 -17.60
C ILE A 322 -7.79 10.02 -19.12
N ALA A 323 -8.74 9.27 -19.68
CA ALA A 323 -8.98 9.19 -21.12
C ALA A 323 -10.06 10.17 -21.63
N GLN A 324 -10.52 11.10 -20.78
CA GLN A 324 -11.47 12.17 -21.11
C GLN A 324 -10.78 13.52 -21.00
#